data_AF-A0A8X6F6U1-F1
#
_entry.id   AF-A0A8X6F6U1-F1
#
_cell.length_a   1.000
_cell.length_b   1.000
_cell.length_c   1.000
_cell.angle_alpha   90.00
_cell.angle_beta   90.00
_cell.angle_gamma   90.00
#
_symmetry.space_group_name_H-M   'P 1'
#
loop_
_entity.id
_entity.type
_entity.pdbx_description
1 polymer ?
#
loop_
_entity_poly.entity_id
_entity_poly.type
_entity_poly.pdbx_seq_one_letter_code
_entity_poly.pdbx_strand_id
1 'polypeptide(L)'
;MEPMGIENGLLPEGQITASSFKSPDTNPLKVRLNSETSWSASTTRDPQYLQIDFGDPRNISAVVTKGSGDKPEWVTAFQVAYSNDEDDWTVVKNDDEEPIEFPGNTDKDTPTINVLPETIEAQYIRIIPTDWTNWISLRCEILGCYHPFEPPVTTEIPNAILDEVVTFLPTEPTYVAACPNPMEVESSLLNDATIDASSSALEGGPSRIRIGGWVPRVDDLHPVLLVELPEVKWLTSIYIQGREDEENWVTSLRVIGSQDNKTWLPVFGPDGHEVCYNKRLL
;
A
#
# COMPACT_ATOMS: atom_id res chain seq x y z
N MET A 1 -8.00 7.50 9.70
CA MET A 1 -7.23 6.30 10.11
C MET A 1 -7.80 5.15 9.33
N GLU A 2 -7.04 4.63 8.38
CA GLU A 2 -7.44 3.54 7.48
C GLU A 2 -6.49 2.34 7.63
N PRO A 3 -6.97 1.11 7.39
CA PRO A 3 -6.10 -0.07 7.36
C PRO A 3 -5.01 0.05 6.28
N MET A 4 -3.75 -0.18 6.67
CA MET A 4 -2.58 -0.09 5.79
C MET A 4 -2.33 -1.36 4.97
N GLY A 5 -3.12 -2.40 5.21
CA GLY A 5 -3.34 -3.43 4.21
C GLY A 5 -2.76 -4.79 4.54
N ILE A 6 -2.51 -5.07 5.82
CA ILE A 6 -2.12 -6.40 6.29
C ILE A 6 -3.29 -7.36 6.08
N GLU A 7 -4.48 -7.01 6.54
CA GLU A 7 -5.67 -7.88 6.56
C GLU A 7 -6.23 -8.15 5.15
N ASN A 8 -6.33 -7.11 4.33
CA ASN A 8 -6.89 -7.22 2.98
C ASN A 8 -5.88 -7.69 1.93
N GLY A 9 -4.63 -7.99 2.33
CA GLY A 9 -3.59 -8.52 1.47
C GLY A 9 -3.00 -7.51 0.49
N LEU A 10 -3.16 -6.20 0.74
CA LEU A 10 -2.52 -5.17 -0.08
C LEU A 10 -1.01 -5.11 0.09
N LEU A 11 -0.50 -5.52 1.27
CA LEU A 11 0.93 -5.70 1.50
C LEU A 11 1.37 -7.05 0.93
N PRO A 12 2.18 -7.08 -0.15
CA PRO A 12 2.79 -8.30 -0.66
C PRO A 12 3.58 -9.06 0.40
N GLU A 13 3.77 -10.36 0.18
CA GLU A 13 4.36 -11.26 1.18
C GLU A 13 5.78 -10.87 1.63
N GLY A 14 6.56 -10.23 0.75
CA GLY A 14 7.91 -9.74 1.06
C GLY A 14 7.93 -8.55 2.03
N GLN A 15 6.81 -7.86 2.20
CA GLN A 15 6.69 -6.67 3.05
C GLN A 15 6.32 -6.99 4.50
N ILE A 16 6.04 -8.25 4.82
CA ILE A 16 5.72 -8.69 6.17
C ILE A 16 6.75 -9.73 6.60
N THR A 17 7.68 -9.33 7.46
CA THR A 17 8.77 -10.19 7.93
C THR A 17 8.77 -10.26 9.47
N ALA A 18 9.60 -11.12 10.04
CA ALA A 18 9.78 -11.20 11.47
C ALA A 18 11.19 -11.65 11.81
N SER A 19 11.62 -11.38 13.05
CA SER A 19 12.87 -11.89 13.62
C SER A 19 12.97 -13.41 13.56
N SER A 20 11.84 -14.10 13.79
CA SER A 20 11.75 -15.55 13.74
C SER A 20 10.30 -16.02 13.66
N PHE A 21 10.09 -17.30 13.33
CA PHE A 21 8.78 -17.93 13.46
C PHE A 21 8.90 -19.43 13.80
N LYS A 22 7.91 -19.97 14.51
CA LYS A 22 7.95 -21.32 15.10
C LYS A 22 7.77 -22.45 14.08
N SER A 23 6.92 -22.24 13.08
CA SER A 23 6.65 -23.21 12.01
C SER A 23 6.09 -22.52 10.77
N PRO A 24 6.07 -23.19 9.60
CA PRO A 24 5.43 -22.63 8.40
C PRO A 24 3.98 -22.19 8.60
N ASP A 25 3.22 -22.83 9.50
CA ASP A 25 1.82 -22.47 9.80
C ASP A 25 1.67 -21.24 10.72
N THR A 26 2.78 -20.74 11.26
CA THR A 26 2.86 -19.57 12.15
C THR A 26 3.84 -18.51 11.66
N ASN A 27 4.06 -18.49 10.34
CA ASN A 27 4.97 -17.55 9.68
C ASN A 27 4.39 -16.10 9.71
N PRO A 28 5.20 -15.07 9.38
CA PRO A 28 4.78 -13.66 9.45
C PRO A 28 3.52 -13.34 8.63
N LEU A 29 3.26 -14.02 7.52
CA LEU A 29 2.07 -13.81 6.68
C LEU A 29 0.77 -14.21 7.36
N LYS A 30 0.84 -14.97 8.45
CA LYS A 30 -0.30 -15.38 9.26
C LYS A 30 -0.73 -14.30 10.26
N VAL A 31 -0.08 -13.14 10.27
CA VAL A 31 -0.38 -12.02 11.17
C VAL A 31 -1.69 -11.29 10.83
N ARG A 32 -2.40 -11.61 9.76
CA ARG A 32 -3.69 -10.96 9.42
C ARG A 32 -4.71 -11.12 10.55
N LEU A 33 -5.47 -10.07 10.88
CA LEU A 33 -6.45 -10.02 11.98
C LEU A 33 -7.48 -11.15 11.96
N ASN A 34 -7.91 -11.61 10.78
CA ASN A 34 -8.86 -12.72 10.64
C ASN A 34 -8.21 -14.04 10.21
N SER A 35 -6.88 -14.14 10.27
CA SER A 35 -6.17 -15.41 10.06
C SER A 35 -6.63 -16.47 11.07
N GLU A 36 -6.73 -17.73 10.62
CA GLU A 36 -7.04 -18.88 11.47
C GLU A 36 -5.93 -19.16 12.49
N THR A 37 -4.69 -18.80 12.18
CA THR A 37 -3.52 -18.93 13.05
C THR A 37 -2.99 -17.54 13.44
N SER A 38 -1.69 -17.38 13.61
CA SER A 38 -1.02 -16.10 13.87
C SER A 38 0.45 -16.18 13.46
N TRP A 39 1.14 -15.06 13.42
CA TRP A 39 2.59 -15.10 13.54
C TRP A 39 2.94 -15.53 14.98
N SER A 40 3.80 -16.53 15.12
CA SER A 40 4.33 -16.95 16.42
C SER A 40 5.85 -17.03 16.37
N ALA A 41 6.54 -16.32 17.28
CA ALA A 41 7.99 -16.34 17.33
C ALA A 41 8.55 -17.74 17.62
N SER A 42 9.74 -18.07 17.10
CA SER A 42 10.35 -19.39 17.31
C SER A 42 10.85 -19.61 18.74
N THR A 43 11.17 -18.51 19.42
CA THR A 43 11.71 -18.44 20.78
C THR A 43 11.14 -17.22 21.50
N THR A 44 11.22 -17.23 22.82
CA THR A 44 10.85 -16.10 23.68
C THR A 44 12.09 -15.35 24.22
N ARG A 45 13.27 -15.66 23.66
CA ARG A 45 14.56 -15.04 24.00
C ARG A 45 14.95 -14.02 22.95
N ASP A 46 15.73 -13.03 23.38
CA ASP A 46 16.12 -11.86 22.59
C ASP A 46 14.88 -11.08 22.09
N PRO A 47 15.01 -9.80 21.72
CA PRO A 47 13.87 -9.06 21.19
C PRO A 47 13.33 -9.74 19.94
N GLN A 48 12.13 -10.32 20.05
CA GLN A 48 11.39 -10.78 18.90
C GLN A 48 10.62 -9.60 18.32
N TYR A 49 10.48 -9.57 17.01
CA TYR A 49 9.71 -8.51 16.36
C TYR A 49 9.02 -9.03 15.11
N LEU A 50 7.86 -8.45 14.84
CA LEU A 50 7.24 -8.46 13.53
C LEU A 50 7.57 -7.14 12.85
N GLN A 51 8.01 -7.19 11.60
CA GLN A 51 8.37 -6.02 10.80
C GLN A 51 7.43 -5.89 9.59
N ILE A 52 7.00 -4.66 9.33
CA ILE A 52 6.22 -4.29 8.16
C ILE A 52 6.96 -3.22 7.39
N ASP A 53 7.10 -3.43 6.08
CA ASP A 53 7.65 -2.49 5.10
C ASP A 53 6.51 -1.97 4.21
N PHE A 54 6.29 -0.66 4.20
CA PHE A 54 5.24 -0.04 3.38
C PHE A 54 5.69 0.31 1.95
N GLY A 55 6.96 0.07 1.61
CA GLY A 55 7.58 0.40 0.31
C GLY A 55 7.99 1.85 0.14
N ASP A 56 7.21 2.79 0.68
CA ASP A 56 7.64 4.18 0.92
C ASP A 56 7.09 4.68 2.26
N PRO A 57 7.56 5.84 2.77
CA PRO A 57 7.05 6.43 4.00
C PRO A 57 5.53 6.59 4.01
N ARG A 58 4.93 6.28 5.17
CA ARG A 58 3.49 6.41 5.46
C ARG A 58 3.30 7.14 6.77
N ASN A 59 2.15 7.78 6.92
CA ASN A 59 1.72 8.36 8.19
C ASN A 59 1.02 7.29 9.02
N ILE A 60 1.70 6.81 10.06
CA ILE A 60 1.24 5.75 10.95
C ILE A 60 0.64 6.37 12.20
N SER A 61 -0.57 5.93 12.55
CA SER A 61 -1.37 6.57 13.62
C SER A 61 -1.79 5.60 14.73
N ALA A 62 -1.96 4.32 14.42
CA ALA A 62 -2.36 3.32 15.41
C ALA A 62 -1.97 1.90 15.01
N VAL A 63 -1.91 1.02 16.00
CA VAL A 63 -1.67 -0.41 15.86
C VAL A 63 -2.85 -1.18 16.43
N VAL A 64 -3.41 -2.10 15.65
CA VAL A 64 -4.44 -3.05 16.12
C VAL A 64 -3.79 -4.40 16.34
N THR A 65 -4.03 -5.04 17.49
CA THR A 65 -3.49 -6.37 17.80
C THR A 65 -4.58 -7.34 18.22
N LYS A 66 -4.37 -8.63 17.96
CA LYS A 66 -5.14 -9.80 18.42
C LYS A 66 -4.17 -10.92 18.77
N GLY A 67 -4.58 -11.84 19.62
CA GLY A 67 -3.83 -13.07 19.89
C GLY A 67 -3.94 -14.12 18.78
N SER A 68 -3.53 -15.36 19.04
CA SER A 68 -3.61 -16.45 18.06
C SER A 68 -5.05 -16.85 17.72
N GLY A 69 -5.34 -17.13 16.45
CA GLY A 69 -6.65 -17.64 16.05
C GLY A 69 -6.96 -19.04 16.60
N ASP A 70 -5.94 -19.91 16.66
CA ASP A 70 -6.04 -21.35 16.93
C ASP A 70 -5.64 -21.76 18.36
N LYS A 71 -4.93 -20.90 19.10
CA LYS A 71 -4.34 -21.22 20.41
C LYS A 71 -4.62 -20.12 21.44
N PRO A 72 -4.67 -20.45 22.74
CA PRO A 72 -4.76 -19.48 23.81
C PRO A 72 -3.40 -18.80 24.06
N GLU A 73 -2.85 -18.14 23.04
CA GLU A 73 -1.55 -17.45 23.08
C GLU A 73 -1.74 -16.01 22.60
N TRP A 74 -1.17 -15.03 23.30
CA TRP A 74 -1.26 -13.62 22.92
C TRP A 74 -0.21 -12.75 23.61
N VAL A 75 0.14 -11.65 22.96
CA VAL A 75 1.01 -10.60 23.52
C VAL A 75 0.20 -9.72 24.47
N THR A 76 0.72 -9.45 25.68
CA THR A 76 0.07 -8.64 26.72
C THR A 76 0.66 -7.24 26.84
N ALA A 77 1.89 -7.03 26.38
CA ALA A 77 2.52 -5.72 26.23
C ALA A 77 3.53 -5.71 25.08
N PHE A 78 3.71 -4.57 24.44
CA PHE A 78 4.67 -4.42 23.35
C PHE A 78 5.18 -2.98 23.21
N GLN A 79 6.32 -2.83 22.56
CA GLN A 79 6.84 -1.55 22.10
C GLN A 79 6.69 -1.45 20.57
N VAL A 80 6.68 -0.21 20.07
CA VAL A 80 6.70 0.08 18.65
C VAL A 80 8.02 0.76 18.32
N ALA A 81 8.69 0.31 17.27
CA ALA A 81 9.85 0.98 16.69
C ALA A 81 9.61 1.25 15.20
N TYR A 82 10.24 2.27 14.66
CA TYR A 82 10.08 2.68 13.26
C TYR A 82 11.41 3.12 12.66
N SER A 83 11.50 3.06 11.32
CA SER A 83 12.69 3.42 10.54
C SER A 83 12.29 3.84 9.12
N ASN A 84 13.18 4.58 8.45
CA ASN A 84 13.07 4.93 7.03
C ASN A 84 14.18 4.29 6.16
N ASP A 85 15.10 3.55 6.76
CA ASP A 85 16.26 2.96 6.09
C ASP A 85 16.51 1.49 6.47
N GLU A 86 15.68 0.91 7.35
CA GLU A 86 15.81 -0.45 7.91
C GLU A 86 17.04 -0.68 8.82
N ASP A 87 17.95 0.29 8.91
CA ASP A 87 19.19 0.21 9.68
C ASP A 87 19.07 0.93 11.03
N ASP A 88 18.61 2.19 11.02
CA ASP A 88 18.48 3.03 12.20
C ASP A 88 17.03 3.01 12.71
N TRP A 89 16.83 2.47 13.90
CA TRP A 89 15.51 2.27 14.51
C TRP A 89 15.25 3.21 15.67
N THR A 90 14.13 3.92 15.63
CA THR A 90 13.65 4.77 16.71
C THR A 90 12.47 4.11 17.41
N VAL A 91 12.51 4.01 18.74
CA VAL A 91 11.39 3.51 19.55
C VAL A 91 10.43 4.65 19.86
N VAL A 92 9.13 4.40 19.80
CA VAL A 92 8.09 5.39 20.15
C VAL A 92 8.19 5.73 21.64
N LYS A 93 8.20 7.02 21.94
CA LYS A 93 8.41 7.56 23.29
C LYS A 93 7.24 8.43 23.73
N ASN A 94 7.10 8.58 25.05
CA ASN A 94 6.15 9.52 25.65
C ASN A 94 6.74 10.93 25.72
N ASP A 95 5.95 11.87 26.26
CA ASP A 95 6.35 13.27 26.45
C ASP A 95 7.61 13.42 27.34
N ASP A 96 7.92 12.43 28.18
CA ASP A 96 9.10 12.38 29.05
C ASP A 96 10.32 11.71 28.38
N GLU A 97 10.27 11.45 27.07
CA GLU A 97 11.28 10.77 26.25
C GLU A 97 11.57 9.31 26.63
N GLU A 98 10.70 8.68 27.40
CA GLU A 98 10.79 7.26 27.79
C GLU A 98 10.06 6.36 26.78
N PRO A 99 10.60 5.16 26.45
CA PRO A 99 9.91 4.21 25.57
C PRO A 99 8.51 3.87 26.06
N ILE A 100 7.51 3.99 25.18
CA ILE A 100 6.13 3.64 25.52
C ILE A 100 5.95 2.13 25.47
N GLU A 101 5.44 1.57 26.57
CA GLU A 101 4.93 0.21 26.62
C GLU A 101 3.42 0.22 26.38
N PHE A 102 3.00 -0.27 25.21
CA PHE A 102 1.61 -0.34 24.80
C PHE A 102 0.93 -1.56 25.42
N PRO A 103 -0.30 -1.43 25.97
CA PRO A 103 -1.07 -2.57 26.41
C PRO A 103 -1.49 -3.45 25.22
N GLY A 104 -1.20 -4.73 25.32
CA GLY A 104 -1.55 -5.74 24.33
C GLY A 104 -2.97 -6.30 24.53
N ASN A 105 -3.12 -7.59 24.27
CA ASN A 105 -4.39 -8.30 24.34
C ASN A 105 -4.61 -8.95 25.72
N THR A 106 -5.88 -9.09 26.10
CA THR A 106 -6.31 -9.80 27.32
C THR A 106 -6.79 -11.23 27.04
N ASP A 107 -7.05 -11.54 25.77
CA ASP A 107 -7.46 -12.86 25.29
C ASP A 107 -7.02 -13.01 23.81
N LYS A 108 -7.35 -14.16 23.21
CA LYS A 108 -6.89 -14.48 21.86
C LYS A 108 -7.67 -13.80 20.73
N ASP A 109 -8.91 -13.35 20.96
CA ASP A 109 -9.87 -12.98 19.91
C ASP A 109 -10.37 -11.53 19.97
N THR A 110 -10.24 -10.83 21.08
CA THR A 110 -10.66 -9.44 21.24
C THR A 110 -9.59 -8.51 20.66
N PRO A 111 -9.90 -7.71 19.62
CA PRO A 111 -8.93 -6.75 19.09
C PRO A 111 -8.69 -5.60 20.06
N THR A 112 -7.42 -5.27 20.28
CA THR A 112 -6.99 -4.10 21.04
C THR A 112 -6.45 -3.07 20.05
N ILE A 113 -6.87 -1.81 20.17
CA ILE A 113 -6.40 -0.70 19.34
C ILE A 113 -5.56 0.22 20.22
N ASN A 114 -4.32 0.46 19.81
CA ASN A 114 -3.40 1.40 20.46
C ASN A 114 -3.11 2.56 19.51
N VAL A 115 -3.57 3.75 19.87
CA VAL A 115 -3.28 4.99 19.14
C VAL A 115 -1.91 5.50 19.59
N LEU A 116 -1.06 5.86 18.62
CA LEU A 116 0.25 6.43 18.88
C LEU A 116 0.07 7.87 19.43
N PRO A 117 0.93 8.34 20.35
CA PRO A 117 0.83 9.69 20.90
C PRO A 117 0.94 10.78 19.82
N GLU A 118 1.79 10.51 18.82
CA GLU A 118 1.96 11.33 17.63
C GLU A 118 1.90 10.45 16.38
N THR A 119 1.47 11.02 15.26
CA THR A 119 1.55 10.36 13.95
C THR A 119 3.01 10.25 13.55
N ILE A 120 3.44 9.06 13.17
CA ILE A 120 4.82 8.76 12.79
C ILE A 120 4.92 8.66 11.27
N GLU A 121 5.86 9.37 10.66
CA GLU A 121 6.20 9.20 9.25
C GLU A 121 7.34 8.18 9.10
N ALA A 122 7.02 6.97 8.63
CA ALA A 122 7.99 5.90 8.48
C ALA A 122 7.64 4.93 7.34
N GLN A 123 8.68 4.37 6.70
CA GLN A 123 8.53 3.25 5.75
C GLN A 123 8.46 1.91 6.48
N TYR A 124 9.21 1.75 7.56
CA TYR A 124 9.29 0.50 8.30
C TYR A 124 8.74 0.66 9.71
N ILE A 125 8.02 -0.34 10.18
CA ILE A 125 7.57 -0.45 11.57
C ILE A 125 7.86 -1.83 12.12
N ARG A 126 8.27 -1.89 13.39
CA ARG A 126 8.43 -3.11 14.18
C ARG A 126 7.49 -3.08 15.37
N ILE A 127 6.71 -4.15 15.52
CA ILE A 127 6.00 -4.48 16.76
C ILE A 127 6.92 -5.40 17.56
N ILE A 128 7.32 -4.98 18.76
CA ILE A 128 8.30 -5.66 19.61
C ILE A 128 7.60 -6.13 20.89
N PRO A 129 7.15 -7.39 20.97
CA PRO A 129 6.53 -7.92 22.18
C PRO A 129 7.46 -7.85 23.39
N THR A 130 6.97 -7.30 24.50
CA THR A 130 7.70 -7.20 25.78
C THR A 130 7.14 -8.14 26.85
N ASP A 131 5.86 -8.48 26.77
CA ASP A 131 5.20 -9.45 27.65
C ASP A 131 4.11 -10.25 26.91
N TRP A 132 3.81 -11.46 27.38
CA TRP A 132 2.86 -12.37 26.72
C TRP A 132 2.25 -13.42 27.65
N THR A 133 1.10 -13.96 27.25
CA THR A 133 0.48 -15.15 27.84
C THR A 133 0.76 -16.38 26.97
N ASN A 134 1.30 -17.43 27.59
CA ASN A 134 1.69 -18.72 27.01
C ASN A 134 2.80 -18.65 25.94
N TRP A 135 2.67 -17.82 24.90
CA TRP A 135 3.67 -17.65 23.83
C TRP A 135 3.55 -16.29 23.14
N ILE A 136 4.63 -15.85 22.48
CA ILE A 136 4.61 -14.66 21.62
C ILE A 136 3.88 -15.02 20.33
N SER A 137 2.60 -14.67 20.26
CA SER A 137 1.71 -14.91 19.13
C SER A 137 0.87 -13.67 18.86
N LEU A 138 0.83 -13.22 17.61
CA LEU A 138 0.21 -11.95 17.23
C LEU A 138 -0.50 -12.05 15.87
N ARG A 139 -1.71 -11.47 15.83
CA ARG A 139 -2.33 -10.95 14.62
C ARG A 139 -2.40 -9.42 14.74
N CYS A 140 -2.24 -8.68 13.66
CA CYS A 140 -2.27 -7.22 13.70
C CYS A 140 -2.77 -6.58 12.41
N GLU A 141 -3.07 -5.29 12.51
CA GLU A 141 -3.25 -4.36 11.40
C GLU A 141 -2.61 -3.02 11.80
N ILE A 142 -2.02 -2.32 10.83
CA ILE A 142 -1.50 -0.97 11.05
C ILE A 142 -2.51 0.02 10.50
N LEU A 143 -2.79 1.09 11.25
CA LEU A 143 -3.69 2.15 10.82
C LEU A 143 -2.93 3.43 10.52
N GLY A 144 -3.25 4.05 9.41
CA GLY A 144 -2.55 5.24 8.95
C GLY A 144 -3.25 5.96 7.82
N CYS A 145 -2.47 6.70 7.06
CA CYS A 145 -2.80 7.19 5.73
C CYS A 145 -1.53 7.30 4.87
N TYR A 146 -1.73 7.32 3.56
CA TYR A 146 -0.66 7.66 2.63
C TYR A 146 -0.25 9.12 2.84
N HIS A 147 1.05 9.39 2.78
CA HIS A 147 1.55 10.76 2.70
C HIS A 147 1.15 11.31 1.32
N PRO A 148 0.28 12.33 1.23
CA PRO A 148 0.07 13.01 -0.04
C PRO A 148 1.42 13.65 -0.40
N PHE A 149 1.95 13.35 -1.59
CA PHE A 149 3.12 14.06 -2.11
C PHE A 149 2.82 15.55 -2.04
N GLU A 150 3.47 16.30 -1.15
CA GLU A 150 3.42 17.75 -1.22
C GLU A 150 4.07 18.13 -2.56
N PRO A 151 3.32 18.70 -3.52
CA PRO A 151 3.93 19.15 -4.75
C PRO A 151 5.06 20.10 -4.38
N PRO A 152 6.24 20.01 -5.02
CA PRO A 152 7.34 20.89 -4.71
C PRO A 152 6.82 22.33 -4.76
N VAL A 153 6.86 23.01 -3.63
CA VAL A 153 6.51 24.43 -3.57
C VAL A 153 7.54 25.14 -4.43
N THR A 154 7.20 25.47 -5.66
CA THR A 154 8.01 26.33 -6.53
C THR A 154 8.03 27.71 -5.90
N THR A 155 8.97 27.91 -4.98
CA THR A 155 9.38 29.23 -4.54
C THR A 155 10.32 29.78 -5.61
N GLU A 156 9.89 30.90 -6.18
CA GLU A 156 10.55 31.75 -7.18
C GLU A 156 10.29 31.40 -8.65
N ILE A 157 9.36 32.16 -9.25
CA ILE A 157 9.45 32.54 -10.66
C ILE A 157 10.34 33.80 -10.69
N PRO A 158 11.59 33.75 -11.19
CA PRO A 158 12.27 34.97 -11.59
C PRO A 158 11.52 35.52 -12.79
N ASN A 159 11.00 36.75 -12.68
CA ASN A 159 10.35 37.53 -13.75
C ASN A 159 10.81 37.12 -15.16
N ALA A 160 10.07 36.20 -15.77
CA ALA A 160 10.17 35.87 -17.17
C ALA A 160 8.82 36.26 -17.79
N ILE A 161 8.95 37.18 -18.74
CA ILE A 161 7.96 37.80 -19.60
C ILE A 161 6.70 36.95 -19.77
N LEU A 162 5.55 37.55 -19.44
CA LEU A 162 4.20 37.06 -19.72
C LEU A 162 4.00 36.84 -21.23
N ASP A 163 4.42 35.69 -21.74
CA ASP A 163 3.64 35.01 -22.77
C ASP A 163 2.74 34.01 -22.03
N GLU A 164 1.45 34.08 -22.35
CA GLU A 164 0.33 33.49 -21.63
C GLU A 164 0.59 32.04 -21.16
N VAL A 165 1.00 31.88 -19.90
CA VAL A 165 0.79 30.62 -19.20
C VAL A 165 -0.69 30.55 -18.93
N VAL A 166 -1.42 29.89 -19.83
CA VAL A 166 -2.81 29.53 -19.61
C VAL A 166 -2.81 28.46 -18.52
N THR A 167 -2.82 28.91 -17.26
CA THR A 167 -3.16 28.05 -16.14
C THR A 167 -4.64 27.71 -16.28
N PHE A 168 -4.94 26.56 -16.87
CA PHE A 168 -6.26 25.96 -16.74
C PHE A 168 -6.40 25.51 -15.29
N LEU A 169 -6.86 26.41 -14.42
CA LEU A 169 -7.46 25.99 -13.15
C LEU A 169 -8.66 25.14 -13.52
N PRO A 170 -8.67 23.85 -13.16
CA PRO A 170 -9.81 23.01 -13.45
C PRO A 170 -10.99 23.53 -12.61
N THR A 171 -11.99 24.10 -13.28
CA THR A 171 -13.28 24.35 -12.66
C THR A 171 -13.87 23.01 -12.25
N GLU A 172 -14.34 22.90 -10.99
CA GLU A 172 -14.96 21.69 -10.45
C GLU A 172 -15.92 21.07 -11.49
N PRO A 173 -15.72 19.80 -11.88
CA PRO A 173 -16.62 19.18 -12.82
C PRO A 173 -17.99 19.00 -12.16
N THR A 174 -19.04 19.46 -12.85
CA THR A 174 -20.39 19.03 -12.52
C THR A 174 -20.45 17.51 -12.68
N TYR A 175 -20.72 16.81 -11.58
CA TYR A 175 -20.82 15.35 -11.52
C TYR A 175 -21.76 14.81 -12.61
N VAL A 176 -21.19 14.20 -13.66
CA VAL A 176 -21.96 13.46 -14.66
C VAL A 176 -21.80 11.98 -14.33
N ALA A 177 -22.90 11.33 -13.94
CA ALA A 177 -22.92 9.97 -13.40
C ALA A 177 -22.45 8.87 -14.38
N ALA A 178 -22.17 9.20 -15.64
CA ALA A 178 -21.58 8.31 -16.62
C ALA A 178 -21.02 9.14 -17.80
N CYS A 179 -19.81 8.81 -18.27
CA CYS A 179 -19.35 9.28 -19.57
C CYS A 179 -20.18 8.56 -20.65
N PRO A 180 -20.92 9.27 -21.52
CA PRO A 180 -21.76 8.64 -22.55
C PRO A 180 -20.96 7.76 -23.52
N ASN A 181 -19.67 8.09 -23.70
CA ASN A 181 -18.71 7.33 -24.50
C ASN A 181 -17.47 7.07 -23.63
N PRO A 182 -17.33 5.90 -22.99
CA PRO A 182 -16.10 5.53 -22.30
C PRO A 182 -14.93 5.46 -23.29
N MET A 183 -13.76 5.97 -22.89
CA MET A 183 -12.50 5.70 -23.60
C MET A 183 -12.15 4.24 -23.33
N GLU A 184 -12.61 3.35 -24.20
CA GLU A 184 -12.30 1.93 -24.13
C GLU A 184 -11.11 1.63 -25.05
N VAL A 185 -10.19 0.80 -24.57
CA VAL A 185 -9.13 0.23 -25.41
C VAL A 185 -9.77 -0.55 -26.57
N GLU A 186 -10.90 -1.22 -26.32
CA GLU A 186 -11.67 -2.01 -27.30
C GLU A 186 -12.39 -1.16 -28.37
N SER A 187 -12.72 0.11 -28.10
CA SER A 187 -13.52 0.93 -29.03
C SER A 187 -12.72 1.67 -30.10
N SER A 188 -11.43 1.33 -30.28
CA SER A 188 -10.50 1.89 -31.28
C SER A 188 -10.15 3.38 -31.13
N LEU A 189 -10.49 4.01 -30.00
CA LEU A 189 -10.16 5.41 -29.69
C LEU A 189 -8.74 5.60 -29.13
N LEU A 190 -8.13 4.54 -28.59
CA LEU A 190 -6.72 4.47 -28.23
C LEU A 190 -6.01 3.57 -29.26
N ASN A 191 -4.92 4.06 -29.83
CA ASN A 191 -4.11 3.31 -30.78
C ASN A 191 -3.14 2.40 -30.02
N ASP A 192 -2.85 1.20 -30.52
CA ASP A 192 -1.92 0.28 -29.85
C ASP A 192 -0.50 0.86 -29.76
N ALA A 193 -0.18 1.83 -30.63
CA ALA A 193 1.07 2.58 -30.58
C ALA A 193 1.18 3.60 -29.43
N THR A 194 0.08 3.91 -28.73
CA THR A 194 0.07 4.81 -27.56
C THR A 194 0.06 4.04 -26.25
N ILE A 195 0.28 2.72 -26.29
CA ILE A 195 0.38 1.86 -25.13
C ILE A 195 1.79 1.28 -25.11
N ASP A 196 2.50 1.47 -24.00
CA ASP A 196 3.84 0.93 -23.79
C ASP A 196 3.93 0.24 -22.42
N ALA A 197 4.99 -0.52 -22.20
CA ALA A 197 5.23 -1.15 -20.92
C ALA A 197 6.72 -1.19 -20.58
N SER A 198 7.00 -1.08 -19.29
CA SER A 198 8.31 -1.32 -18.68
C SER A 198 8.97 -2.62 -19.13
N SER A 199 8.20 -3.71 -19.22
CA SER A 199 8.64 -5.01 -19.70
C SER A 199 7.50 -5.80 -20.34
N SER A 200 7.82 -6.86 -21.08
CA SER A 200 6.85 -7.75 -21.71
C SER A 200 7.41 -9.16 -21.81
N ALA A 201 6.66 -10.16 -21.36
CA ALA A 201 6.98 -11.57 -21.58
C ALA A 201 6.79 -11.95 -23.06
N LEU A 202 7.42 -13.04 -23.51
CA LEU A 202 7.26 -13.52 -24.90
C LEU A 202 5.79 -13.79 -25.29
N GLU A 203 4.95 -14.12 -24.31
CA GLU A 203 3.53 -14.46 -24.46
C GLU A 203 2.58 -13.25 -24.34
N GLY A 204 3.06 -12.05 -23.97
CA GLY A 204 2.20 -10.89 -23.71
C GLY A 204 2.96 -9.57 -23.78
N GLY A 205 2.35 -8.53 -24.37
CA GLY A 205 2.98 -7.22 -24.56
C GLY A 205 1.95 -6.15 -24.92
N PRO A 206 2.31 -4.85 -24.90
CA PRO A 206 1.42 -3.74 -25.24
C PRO A 206 0.67 -3.93 -26.57
N SER A 207 1.35 -4.52 -27.57
CA SER A 207 0.79 -4.84 -28.89
C SER A 207 -0.20 -6.02 -28.91
N ARG A 208 -0.31 -6.76 -27.80
CA ARG A 208 -1.22 -7.90 -27.62
C ARG A 208 -2.31 -7.64 -26.57
N ILE A 209 -2.39 -6.41 -26.03
CA ILE A 209 -3.31 -6.07 -24.94
C ILE A 209 -4.78 -6.41 -25.27
N ARG A 210 -5.17 -6.32 -26.54
CA ARG A 210 -6.52 -6.64 -27.06
C ARG A 210 -6.81 -8.14 -27.25
N ILE A 211 -5.79 -8.98 -27.40
CA ILE A 211 -5.94 -10.39 -27.84
C ILE A 211 -5.43 -11.37 -26.77
N GLY A 212 -4.72 -10.88 -25.75
CA GLY A 212 -4.18 -11.69 -24.68
C GLY A 212 -3.58 -10.87 -23.54
N GLY A 213 -4.06 -9.65 -23.31
CA GLY A 213 -3.59 -8.82 -22.21
C GLY A 213 -2.08 -8.51 -22.24
N TRP A 214 -1.60 -7.96 -21.13
CA TRP A 214 -0.19 -7.66 -20.91
C TRP A 214 0.34 -8.51 -19.76
N VAL A 215 1.54 -9.06 -19.93
CA VAL A 215 2.25 -9.85 -18.91
C VAL A 215 3.66 -9.29 -18.79
N PRO A 216 4.08 -8.76 -17.63
CA PRO A 216 5.44 -8.29 -17.43
C PRO A 216 6.42 -9.47 -17.41
N ARG A 217 7.71 -9.17 -17.57
CA ARG A 217 8.75 -10.21 -17.38
C ARG A 217 8.84 -10.59 -15.91
N VAL A 218 9.22 -11.84 -15.64
CA VAL A 218 9.35 -12.37 -14.27
C VAL A 218 10.43 -11.63 -13.45
N ASP A 219 11.41 -11.00 -14.11
CA ASP A 219 12.47 -10.22 -13.48
C ASP A 219 12.14 -8.74 -13.29
N ASP A 220 10.95 -8.29 -13.69
CA ASP A 220 10.48 -6.93 -13.47
C ASP A 220 9.79 -6.78 -12.11
N LEU A 221 10.50 -6.19 -11.15
CA LEU A 221 10.01 -5.99 -9.79
C LEU A 221 8.99 -4.84 -9.68
N HIS A 222 8.91 -3.96 -10.69
CA HIS A 222 8.04 -2.79 -10.68
C HIS A 222 7.34 -2.62 -12.05
N PRO A 223 6.43 -3.55 -12.40
CA PRO A 223 5.83 -3.57 -13.71
C PRO A 223 4.87 -2.38 -13.91
N VAL A 224 5.15 -1.57 -14.92
CA VAL A 224 4.36 -0.40 -15.34
C VAL A 224 3.81 -0.61 -16.75
N LEU A 225 2.52 -0.33 -16.91
CA LEU A 225 1.84 -0.15 -18.19
C LEU A 225 1.56 1.35 -18.40
N LEU A 226 2.10 1.90 -19.49
CA LEU A 226 1.97 3.29 -19.88
C LEU A 226 0.87 3.42 -20.95
N VAL A 227 -0.05 4.37 -20.75
CA VAL A 227 -1.06 4.73 -21.75
C VAL A 227 -0.96 6.23 -22.03
N GLU A 228 -0.52 6.58 -23.23
CA GLU A 228 -0.47 7.96 -23.71
C GLU A 228 -1.85 8.37 -24.23
N LEU A 229 -2.43 9.40 -23.61
CA LEU A 229 -3.69 9.98 -24.07
C LEU A 229 -3.39 11.05 -25.14
N PRO A 230 -4.18 11.14 -26.22
CA PRO A 230 -3.94 12.12 -27.29
C PRO A 230 -4.12 13.58 -26.84
N GLU A 231 -4.85 13.80 -25.74
CA GLU A 231 -5.07 15.10 -25.12
C GLU A 231 -5.18 14.92 -23.60
N VAL A 232 -5.00 16.01 -22.84
CA VAL A 232 -5.26 16.00 -21.39
C VAL A 232 -6.75 15.74 -21.14
N LYS A 233 -7.07 14.65 -20.45
CA LYS A 233 -8.44 14.24 -20.12
C LYS A 233 -8.60 14.00 -18.61
N TRP A 234 -9.83 14.18 -18.15
CA TRP A 234 -10.26 13.72 -16.83
C TRP A 234 -10.52 12.22 -16.87
N LEU A 235 -9.86 11.47 -15.99
CA LEU A 235 -10.16 10.07 -15.77
C LEU A 235 -11.29 9.97 -14.74
N THR A 236 -12.38 9.32 -15.12
CA THR A 236 -13.54 9.12 -14.24
C THR A 236 -13.58 7.71 -13.66
N SER A 237 -13.07 6.71 -14.37
CA SER A 237 -13.00 5.32 -13.92
C SER A 237 -11.97 4.55 -14.76
N ILE A 238 -11.38 3.51 -14.18
CA ILE A 238 -10.48 2.57 -14.86
C ILE A 238 -11.08 1.17 -14.68
N TYR A 239 -11.18 0.44 -15.78
CA TYR A 239 -11.63 -0.95 -15.79
C TYR A 239 -10.43 -1.84 -16.09
N ILE A 240 -10.24 -2.87 -15.27
CA ILE A 240 -9.20 -3.88 -15.47
C ILE A 240 -9.84 -5.25 -15.67
N GLN A 241 -9.21 -6.07 -16.49
CA GLN A 241 -9.63 -7.45 -16.75
C GLN A 241 -8.39 -8.34 -16.82
N GLY A 242 -8.50 -9.55 -16.26
CA GLY A 242 -7.48 -10.60 -16.40
C GLY A 242 -7.53 -11.28 -17.77
N ARG A 243 -6.51 -12.08 -18.09
CA ARG A 243 -6.50 -12.91 -19.30
C ARG A 243 -7.53 -14.03 -19.16
N GLU A 244 -8.26 -14.36 -20.23
CA GLU A 244 -9.30 -15.41 -20.18
C GLU A 244 -8.74 -16.83 -20.15
N ASP A 245 -7.50 -17.02 -20.62
CA ASP A 245 -6.82 -18.29 -20.81
C ASP A 245 -5.87 -18.67 -19.66
N GLU A 246 -5.74 -17.83 -18.62
CA GLU A 246 -4.97 -18.13 -17.41
C GLU A 246 -5.66 -17.59 -16.14
N GLU A 247 -5.54 -18.31 -15.01
CA GLU A 247 -6.03 -17.86 -13.69
C GLU A 247 -5.12 -16.79 -13.04
N ASN A 248 -4.54 -15.89 -13.84
CA ASN A 248 -3.65 -14.84 -13.38
C ASN A 248 -4.27 -13.47 -13.68
N TRP A 249 -4.55 -12.68 -12.63
CA TRP A 249 -5.13 -11.34 -12.76
C TRP A 249 -4.51 -10.35 -11.77
N VAL A 250 -4.56 -9.06 -12.14
CA VAL A 250 -4.13 -7.95 -11.28
C VAL A 250 -5.15 -7.76 -10.16
N THR A 251 -4.70 -7.87 -8.91
CA THR A 251 -5.56 -7.71 -7.72
C THR A 251 -5.50 -6.33 -7.08
N SER A 252 -4.41 -5.59 -7.35
CA SER A 252 -4.20 -4.22 -6.90
C SER A 252 -3.34 -3.49 -7.92
N LEU A 253 -3.60 -2.18 -8.07
CA LEU A 253 -2.79 -1.30 -8.90
C LEU A 253 -2.73 0.09 -8.30
N ARG A 254 -1.68 0.81 -8.66
CA ARG A 254 -1.49 2.24 -8.40
C ARG A 254 -1.58 2.99 -9.72
N VAL A 255 -2.26 4.14 -9.72
CA VAL A 255 -2.40 4.99 -10.91
C VAL A 255 -1.61 6.27 -10.72
N ILE A 256 -0.67 6.52 -11.63
CA ILE A 256 0.08 7.76 -11.74
C ILE A 256 -0.18 8.41 -13.10
N GLY A 257 -0.20 9.73 -13.14
CA GLY A 257 -0.43 10.52 -14.36
C GLY A 257 0.67 11.55 -14.58
N SER A 258 0.90 11.88 -15.85
CA SER A 258 1.85 12.91 -16.27
C SER A 258 1.28 13.74 -17.42
N GLN A 259 1.58 15.03 -17.44
CA GLN A 259 1.25 15.93 -18.56
C GLN A 259 2.45 16.23 -19.47
N ASP A 260 3.67 15.92 -19.02
CA ASP A 260 4.93 16.28 -19.66
C ASP A 260 5.83 15.07 -19.95
N ASN A 261 5.37 13.85 -19.61
CA ASN A 261 6.11 12.60 -19.67
C ASN A 261 7.44 12.62 -18.89
N LYS A 262 7.53 13.47 -17.86
CA LYS A 262 8.72 13.64 -17.02
C LYS A 262 8.36 13.64 -15.54
N THR A 263 7.28 14.34 -15.21
CA THR A 263 6.75 14.48 -13.86
C THR A 263 5.53 13.59 -13.73
N TRP A 264 5.62 12.59 -12.87
CA TRP A 264 4.56 11.63 -12.62
C TRP A 264 3.99 11.82 -11.22
N LEU A 265 2.69 12.03 -11.13
CA LEU A 265 1.99 12.28 -9.87
C LEU A 265 0.91 11.24 -9.64
N PRO A 266 0.65 10.85 -8.37
CA PRO A 266 -0.53 10.07 -8.01
C PRO A 266 -1.82 10.68 -8.56
N VAL A 267 -2.72 9.82 -9.05
CA VAL A 267 -4.07 10.25 -9.41
C VAL A 267 -4.95 10.15 -8.17
N PHE A 268 -5.69 11.22 -7.84
CA PHE A 268 -6.58 11.26 -6.69
C PHE A 268 -8.05 11.16 -7.13
N GLY A 269 -8.83 10.44 -6.33
CA GLY A 269 -10.28 10.36 -6.42
C GLY A 269 -10.95 11.66 -5.95
N PRO A 270 -12.27 11.80 -6.21
CA PRO A 270 -13.05 12.98 -5.80
C PRO A 270 -13.20 13.13 -4.28
N ASP A 271 -12.86 12.11 -3.51
CA ASP A 271 -12.75 12.11 -2.04
C ASP A 271 -11.38 12.61 -1.54
N GLY A 272 -10.44 12.91 -2.45
CA GLY A 272 -9.08 13.35 -2.12
C GLY A 272 -8.13 12.20 -1.77
N HIS A 273 -8.55 10.95 -1.91
CA HIS A 273 -7.71 9.77 -1.70
C HIS A 273 -7.02 9.35 -2.99
N GLU A 274 -5.80 8.82 -2.93
CA GLU A 274 -5.13 8.25 -4.11
C GLU A 274 -5.96 7.08 -4.69
N VAL A 275 -6.07 7.03 -6.01
CA VAL A 275 -6.78 5.95 -6.72
C VAL A 275 -5.95 4.67 -6.65
N CYS A 276 -6.15 3.92 -5.57
CA CYS A 276 -5.71 2.54 -5.40
C CYS A 276 -6.90 1.62 -5.67
N TYR A 277 -6.94 0.95 -6.82
CA TYR A 277 -8.10 0.14 -7.22
C TYR A 277 -8.11 -1.21 -6.50
N ASN A 278 -9.10 -1.41 -5.61
CA ASN A 278 -9.21 -2.56 -4.70
C ASN A 278 -10.60 -3.24 -4.75
N LYS A 279 -11.07 -3.66 -5.93
CA LYS A 279 -12.28 -4.49 -6.01
C LYS A 279 -12.12 -5.70 -6.92
N ARG A 280 -12.41 -6.87 -6.32
CA ARG A 280 -12.82 -8.10 -7.01
C ARG A 280 -14.04 -7.78 -7.88
N LEU A 281 -13.88 -7.85 -9.20
CA LEU A 281 -15.00 -7.95 -10.12
C LEU A 281 -15.43 -9.42 -10.17
N LEU A 282 -16.69 -9.67 -9.84
CA LEU A 282 -17.41 -10.82 -10.37
C LEU A 282 -17.86 -10.49 -11.79
#